data_AF-A0A5B8VL77-F1
#
_entry.id   AF-A0A5B8VL77-F1
#
_cell.length_a   1.000
_cell.length_b   1.000
_cell.length_c   1.000
_cell.angle_alpha   90.00
_cell.angle_beta   90.00
_cell.angle_gamma   90.00
#
_symmetry.space_group_name_H-M   'P 1'
#
loop_
_entity.id
_entity.type
_entity.pdbx_description
1 polymer ?
#
loop_
_entity_poly.entity_id
_entity_poly.type
_entity_poly.pdbx_seq_one_letter_code
_entity_poly.pdbx_strand_id
1 'polypeptide(L)'
;MQFQKKVDYLLDSLRFFDLKCVNKGLGYLKRQGASISSILAVLLILPFLNHATVHAFLRAGSKIMANGGKDVYYRTSKRQDIDWRGVLTGFVKRFLTIIRKNAIVLGCVPKCLVVNDSLL
;
A
#
# COMPACT_ATOMS: atom_id res chain seq x y z
N MET A 1 -16.33 16.18 -0.24
CA MET A 1 -15.11 16.86 0.27
C MET A 1 -14.39 16.08 1.38
N GLN A 2 -15.09 15.43 2.32
CA GLN A 2 -14.50 14.69 3.44
C GLN A 2 -13.79 13.38 3.03
N PHE A 3 -14.30 12.68 2.01
CA PHE A 3 -13.72 11.45 1.48
C PHE A 3 -12.32 11.65 0.86
N GLN A 4 -12.17 12.65 -0.01
CA GLN A 4 -10.90 12.96 -0.66
C GLN A 4 -9.81 13.30 0.38
N LYS A 5 -10.14 14.09 1.42
CA LYS A 5 -9.22 14.36 2.54
C LYS A 5 -8.75 13.09 3.26
N LYS A 6 -9.62 12.10 3.42
CA LYS A 6 -9.26 10.80 4.03
C LYS A 6 -8.31 10.01 3.13
N VAL A 7 -8.56 9.99 1.82
CA VAL A 7 -7.67 9.36 0.84
C VAL A 7 -6.29 10.02 0.85
N ASP A 8 -6.26 11.35 0.81
CA ASP A 8 -5.01 12.11 0.80
C ASP A 8 -4.19 11.86 2.09
N TYR A 9 -4.85 11.87 3.25
CA TYR A 9 -4.21 11.53 4.54
C TYR A 9 -3.60 10.12 4.56
N LEU A 10 -4.30 9.11 4.05
CA LEU A 10 -3.80 7.74 4.00
C LEU A 10 -2.62 7.61 3.03
N LEU A 11 -2.66 8.30 1.89
CA LEU A 11 -1.56 8.32 0.94
C LEU A 11 -0.33 9.04 1.51
N ASP A 12 -0.51 10.16 2.19
CA ASP A 12 0.59 10.86 2.87
C ASP A 12 1.18 9.99 4.00
N SER A 13 0.34 9.26 4.72
CA SER A 13 0.80 8.27 5.70
C SER A 13 1.62 7.16 5.04
N LEU A 14 1.31 6.73 3.81
CA LEU A 14 2.15 5.79 3.06
C LEU A 14 3.50 6.39 2.64
N ARG A 15 3.58 7.71 2.42
CA ARG A 15 4.86 8.37 2.10
C ARG A 15 5.83 8.32 3.28
N PHE A 16 5.31 8.40 4.52
CA PHE A 16 6.10 8.22 5.73
C PHE A 16 6.79 6.84 5.79
N PHE A 17 6.16 5.81 5.22
CA PHE A 17 6.76 4.48 5.14
C PHE A 17 7.96 4.39 4.19
N ASP A 18 8.20 5.35 3.28
CA ASP A 18 9.27 5.32 2.26
C ASP A 18 9.47 3.92 1.64
N LEU A 19 8.47 3.47 0.89
CA LEU A 19 8.38 2.12 0.31
C LEU A 19 9.41 1.86 -0.82
N LYS A 20 10.50 2.62 -0.91
CA LYS A 20 11.57 2.42 -1.90
C LYS A 20 12.12 0.99 -1.93
N CYS A 21 12.24 0.34 -0.77
CA CYS A 21 12.70 -1.04 -0.68
C CYS A 21 11.69 -2.05 -1.25
N VAL A 22 10.40 -1.80 -1.04
CA VAL A 22 9.32 -2.61 -1.65
C VAL A 22 9.27 -2.36 -3.16
N ASN A 23 9.46 -1.11 -3.58
CA ASN A 23 9.48 -0.70 -4.98
C ASN A 23 10.71 -1.19 -5.76
N LYS A 24 11.86 -1.48 -5.14
CA LYS A 24 13.04 -2.00 -5.85
C LYS A 24 12.78 -3.35 -6.52
N GLY A 25 12.04 -4.26 -5.87
CA GLY A 25 11.64 -5.53 -6.47
C GLY A 25 10.58 -5.37 -7.57
N LEU A 26 9.77 -4.31 -7.48
CA LEU A 26 8.66 -4.04 -8.39
C LEU A 26 9.07 -3.17 -9.59
N GLY A 27 10.18 -2.44 -9.48
CA GLY A 27 10.68 -1.53 -10.52
C GLY A 27 11.05 -2.27 -11.81
N TYR A 28 11.43 -3.54 -11.70
CA TYR A 28 11.72 -4.40 -12.86
C TYR A 28 10.46 -4.86 -13.61
N LEU A 29 9.28 -4.78 -12.99
CA LEU A 29 8.04 -5.40 -13.49
C LEU A 29 7.22 -4.47 -14.41
N LYS A 30 7.68 -3.25 -14.69
CA LYS A 30 6.91 -2.28 -15.48
C LYS A 30 7.60 -1.93 -16.81
N ARG A 31 6.89 -2.22 -17.92
CA ARG A 31 7.27 -1.84 -19.29
C ARG A 31 6.40 -0.72 -19.90
N GLN A 32 5.11 -0.55 -19.54
CA GLN A 32 4.21 0.55 -20.00
C GLN A 32 3.01 0.79 -19.02
N GLY A 33 2.31 1.94 -19.08
CA GLY A 33 1.05 2.22 -18.33
C GLY A 33 1.17 3.02 -17.00
N ALA A 34 0.18 2.95 -16.10
CA ALA A 34 0.23 3.56 -14.74
C ALA A 34 1.29 2.88 -13.84
N SER A 35 1.94 3.62 -12.93
CA SER A 35 3.05 3.05 -12.13
C SER A 35 2.56 1.96 -11.17
N ILE A 36 3.29 0.82 -11.09
CA ILE A 36 2.97 -0.26 -10.15
C ILE A 36 2.98 0.28 -8.72
N SER A 37 3.90 1.19 -8.40
CA SER A 37 3.96 1.88 -7.11
C SER A 37 2.67 2.68 -6.79
N SER A 38 2.12 3.42 -7.76
CA SER A 38 0.86 4.15 -7.57
C SER A 38 -0.33 3.20 -7.44
N ILE A 39 -0.36 2.12 -8.22
CA ILE A 39 -1.41 1.10 -8.13
C ILE A 39 -1.37 0.42 -6.75
N LEU A 40 -0.18 0.07 -6.26
CA LEU A 40 0.00 -0.55 -4.96
C LEU A 40 -0.33 0.38 -3.80
N ALA A 41 0.07 1.65 -3.86
CA ALA A 41 -0.28 2.62 -2.82
C ALA A 41 -1.80 2.68 -2.65
N VAL A 42 -2.52 2.67 -3.76
CA VAL A 42 -3.99 2.65 -3.78
C VAL A 42 -4.57 1.33 -3.27
N LEU A 43 -4.01 0.18 -3.67
CA LEU A 43 -4.43 -1.13 -3.15
C LEU A 43 -4.22 -1.25 -1.64
N LEU A 44 -3.14 -0.68 -1.11
CA LEU A 44 -2.80 -0.72 0.32
C LEU A 44 -3.77 0.13 1.17
N ILE A 45 -4.26 1.25 0.67
CA ILE A 45 -5.22 2.08 1.41
C ILE A 45 -6.66 1.57 1.31
N LEU A 46 -6.96 0.73 0.31
CA LEU A 46 -8.32 0.28 0.00
C LEU A 46 -9.05 -0.34 1.20
N PRO A 47 -8.43 -1.23 2.01
CA PRO A 47 -9.08 -1.82 3.18
C PRO A 47 -9.49 -0.78 4.24
N PHE A 48 -8.82 0.37 4.30
CA PHE A 48 -9.08 1.43 5.28
C PHE A 48 -10.18 2.40 4.86
N LEU A 49 -10.64 2.29 3.61
CA LEU A 49 -11.57 3.23 3.00
C LEU A 49 -13.04 2.81 3.15
N ASN A 50 -13.34 1.71 3.84
CA ASN A 50 -14.69 1.21 4.11
C ASN A 50 -15.56 1.04 2.85
N HIS A 51 -14.94 0.96 1.67
CA HIS A 51 -15.62 0.68 0.41
C HIS A 51 -15.55 -0.81 0.11
N ALA A 52 -16.70 -1.39 -0.23
CA ALA A 52 -16.81 -2.81 -0.53
C ALA A 52 -16.00 -3.26 -1.77
N THR A 53 -15.70 -2.35 -2.71
CA THR A 53 -14.97 -2.70 -3.94
C THR A 53 -14.12 -1.56 -4.49
N VAL A 54 -13.08 -1.91 -5.27
CA VAL A 54 -12.29 -0.98 -6.10
C VAL A 54 -13.20 -0.18 -7.05
N HIS A 55 -14.26 -0.81 -7.57
CA HIS A 55 -15.22 -0.14 -8.44
C HIS A 55 -16.02 0.96 -7.72
N ALA A 56 -16.49 0.70 -6.50
CA ALA A 56 -17.16 1.70 -5.67
C ALA A 56 -16.21 2.87 -5.34
N PHE A 57 -14.93 2.56 -5.08
CA PHE A 57 -13.91 3.57 -4.83
C PHE A 57 -13.63 4.46 -6.06
N LEU A 58 -13.56 3.86 -7.25
CA LEU A 58 -13.40 4.60 -8.52
C LEU A 58 -14.57 5.54 -8.82
N ARG A 59 -15.79 5.06 -8.57
CA ARG A 59 -17.02 5.83 -8.83
C ARG A 59 -17.20 7.00 -7.86
N ALA A 60 -16.58 6.93 -6.67
CA ALA A 60 -16.63 7.99 -5.66
C ALA A 60 -15.82 9.26 -6.02
N GLY A 61 -15.23 9.32 -7.23
CA GLY A 61 -14.63 10.55 -7.75
C GLY A 61 -13.16 10.77 -7.37
N SER A 62 -12.46 9.72 -6.91
CA SER A 62 -11.02 9.84 -6.64
C SER A 62 -10.28 10.04 -7.98
N LYS A 63 -9.78 11.26 -8.22
CA LYS A 63 -8.93 11.58 -9.39
C LYS A 63 -7.62 10.78 -9.40
N ILE A 64 -7.20 10.30 -8.23
CA ILE A 64 -5.95 9.54 -8.01
C ILE A 64 -5.96 8.20 -8.74
N MET A 65 -7.14 7.60 -8.96
CA MET A 65 -7.25 6.34 -9.71
C MET A 65 -7.52 6.51 -11.22
N ALA A 66 -7.59 7.74 -11.75
CA ALA A 66 -8.02 7.98 -13.13
C ALA A 66 -7.03 7.47 -14.20
N ASN A 67 -5.78 7.12 -13.83
CA ASN A 67 -4.75 6.68 -14.80
C ASN A 67 -4.91 5.24 -15.31
N GLY A 68 -5.92 4.51 -14.83
CA GLY A 68 -6.25 3.18 -15.32
C GLY A 68 -7.48 2.69 -14.58
N GLY A 69 -8.57 2.40 -15.30
CA GLY A 69 -9.84 1.99 -14.69
C GLY A 69 -9.72 0.76 -13.78
N LYS A 70 -10.85 0.31 -13.22
CA LYS A 70 -10.93 -0.80 -12.24
C LYS A 70 -10.10 -2.02 -12.62
N ASP A 71 -10.04 -2.32 -13.91
CA ASP A 71 -9.39 -3.52 -14.43
C ASP A 71 -7.88 -3.51 -14.23
N VAL A 72 -7.24 -2.33 -14.13
CA VAL A 72 -5.80 -2.23 -13.88
C VAL A 72 -5.47 -2.72 -12.47
N TYR A 73 -6.29 -2.36 -11.49
CA TYR A 73 -6.12 -2.79 -10.09
C TYR A 73 -6.38 -4.29 -9.95
N TYR A 74 -7.47 -4.80 -10.52
CA TYR A 74 -7.79 -6.23 -10.47
C TYR A 74 -6.78 -7.09 -11.23
N ARG A 75 -6.28 -6.64 -12.38
CA ARG A 75 -5.21 -7.35 -13.12
C ARG A 75 -3.92 -7.33 -12.33
N THR A 76 -3.56 -6.18 -11.76
CA THR A 76 -2.32 -6.05 -10.99
C THR A 76 -2.36 -6.93 -9.75
N SER A 77 -3.47 -7.00 -9.00
CA SER A 77 -3.56 -7.84 -7.79
C SER A 77 -3.49 -9.35 -8.08
N LYS A 78 -3.74 -9.77 -9.33
CA LYS A 78 -3.71 -11.18 -9.76
C LYS A 78 -2.41 -11.59 -10.43
N ARG A 79 -1.48 -10.65 -10.63
CA ARG A 79 -0.18 -10.92 -11.24
C ARG A 79 0.64 -11.84 -10.35
N GLN A 80 0.97 -13.02 -10.85
CA GLN A 80 1.79 -14.00 -10.13
C GLN A 80 3.30 -13.70 -10.22
N ASP A 81 3.69 -12.83 -11.15
CA ASP A 81 5.07 -12.34 -11.29
C ASP A 81 5.44 -11.28 -10.23
N ILE A 82 4.46 -10.81 -9.44
CA ILE A 82 4.70 -9.98 -8.27
C ILE A 82 4.84 -10.90 -7.05
N ASP A 83 5.97 -10.83 -6.37
CA ASP A 83 6.17 -11.48 -5.07
C ASP A 83 5.37 -10.77 -3.97
N TRP A 84 4.09 -11.11 -3.83
CA TRP A 84 3.18 -10.55 -2.84
C TRP A 84 3.64 -10.77 -1.40
N ARG A 85 4.25 -11.92 -1.12
CA ARG A 85 4.83 -12.24 0.20
C ARG A 85 6.01 -11.32 0.50
N GLY A 86 6.87 -11.11 -0.49
CA GLY A 86 7.97 -10.14 -0.42
C GLY A 86 7.47 -8.71 -0.18
N VAL A 87 6.41 -8.30 -0.86
CA VAL A 87 5.77 -6.98 -0.66
C VAL A 87 5.27 -6.82 0.77
N LEU A 88 4.51 -7.77 1.30
CA LEU A 88 4.01 -7.74 2.67
C LEU A 88 5.16 -7.74 3.69
N THR A 89 6.12 -8.64 3.52
CA THR A 89 7.27 -8.76 4.41
C THR A 89 8.10 -7.47 4.41
N GLY A 90 8.28 -6.85 3.24
CA GLY A 90 8.95 -5.56 3.11
C GLY A 90 8.22 -4.44 3.84
N PHE A 91 6.88 -4.41 3.74
CA PHE A 91 6.05 -3.46 4.49
C PHE A 91 6.21 -3.65 6.00
N VAL A 92 6.08 -4.89 6.51
CA VAL A 92 6.23 -5.22 7.93
C VAL A 92 7.63 -4.83 8.46
N LYS A 93 8.69 -5.20 7.74
CA LYS A 93 10.07 -4.85 8.12
C LYS A 93 10.25 -3.34 8.23
N ARG A 94 9.69 -2.59 7.29
CA ARG A 94 9.77 -1.13 7.30
C ARG A 94 8.97 -0.52 8.44
N PHE A 95 7.76 -1.01 8.69
CA PHE A 95 6.94 -0.62 9.84
C PHE A 95 7.67 -0.85 11.17
N LEU A 96 8.23 -2.04 11.37
CA LEU A 96 9.05 -2.35 12.56
C LEU A 96 10.27 -1.45 12.70
N THR A 97 10.94 -1.12 11.59
CA THR A 97 12.09 -0.21 11.60
C THR A 97 11.70 1.19 12.07
N ILE A 98 10.57 1.70 11.58
CA ILE A 98 10.05 3.01 11.97
C ILE A 98 9.65 3.00 13.44
N ILE A 99 8.92 1.97 13.89
CA ILE A 99 8.53 1.88 15.30
C ILE A 99 9.77 1.80 16.19
N ARG A 100 10.75 0.94 15.88
CA ARG A 100 11.98 0.84 16.69
C ARG A 100 12.69 2.18 16.83
N LYS A 101 12.82 2.95 15.74
CA LYS A 101 13.42 4.29 15.78
C LYS A 101 12.67 5.23 16.73
N ASN A 102 11.34 5.26 16.66
CA ASN A 102 10.53 6.13 17.51
C ASN A 102 10.43 5.62 18.96
N ALA A 103 10.42 4.32 19.16
CA ALA A 103 10.41 3.64 20.45
C ALA A 103 11.67 3.92 21.26
N ILE A 104 12.84 3.93 20.59
CA ILE A 104 14.12 4.32 21.20
C ILE A 104 14.05 5.77 21.70
N VAL A 105 13.45 6.68 20.91
CA VAL A 105 13.27 8.09 21.29
C VAL A 105 12.31 8.24 22.50
N LEU A 106 11.29 7.39 22.59
CA LEU A 106 10.25 7.45 23.64
C LEU A 106 10.53 6.56 24.86
N GLY A 107 11.62 5.79 24.88
CA GLY A 107 11.95 4.85 25.95
C GLY A 107 11.02 3.63 26.07
N CYS A 108 10.13 3.40 25.10
CA CYS A 108 9.14 2.32 25.12
C CYS A 108 9.37 1.37 23.94
N VAL A 109 10.11 0.27 24.16
CA VAL A 109 10.46 -0.70 23.10
C VAL A 109 9.39 -1.79 22.99
N PRO A 110 8.80 -2.02 21.80
CA PRO A 110 7.85 -3.12 21.60
C PRO A 110 8.53 -4.47 21.84
N LYS A 111 7.93 -5.32 22.68
CA LYS A 111 8.47 -6.65 23.03
C LYS A 111 8.25 -7.70 21.94
N CYS A 112 7.11 -7.68 21.23
CA CYS A 112 6.82 -8.60 20.13
C CYS A 112 5.80 -8.01 19.12
N LEU A 113 5.86 -8.50 17.87
CA LEU A 113 4.87 -8.27 16.82
C LEU A 113 4.48 -9.63 16.24
N VAL A 114 3.20 -9.98 16.27
CA VAL A 114 2.67 -11.17 15.61
C VAL A 114 2.07 -10.76 14.27
N VAL A 115 2.57 -11.34 13.19
CA VAL A 115 1.99 -11.20 11.85
C VAL A 115 1.37 -12.54 11.49
N ASN A 116 0.04 -12.57 11.40
CA ASN A 116 -0.69 -13.75 10.93
C ASN A 116 -0.96 -13.58 9.43
N ASP A 117 -0.36 -14.45 8.61
CA ASP A 117 -0.52 -14.48 7.15
C ASP A 117 -1.38 -15.67 6.67
N SER A 118 -2.02 -16.40 7.58
CA SER A 118 -2.84 -17.59 7.25
C SER A 118 -4.04 -17.34 6.32
N LEU A 119 -4.33 -16.07 5.99
CA LEU A 119 -5.43 -15.63 5.13
C LEU A 119 -4.95 -15.06 3.78
N LEU A 120 -3.66 -15.18 3.45
CA LEU A 120 -3.01 -14.75 2.20
C LEU A 120 -2.59 -15.94 1.34
#